data_AF-A0A7V9PFP6-F1
#
_entry.id   AF-A0A7V9PFP6-F1
#
_cell.length_a   1.000
_cell.length_b   1.000
_cell.length_c   1.000
_cell.angle_alpha   90.00
_cell.angle_beta   90.00
_cell.angle_gamma   90.00
#
_symmetry.space_group_name_H-M   'P 1'
#
loop_
_entity.id
_entity.type
_entity.pdbx_description
1 polymer ?
#
loop_
_entity_poly.entity_id
_entity_poly.type
_entity_poly.pdbx_seq_one_letter_code
_entity_poly.pdbx_strand_id
1 'polypeptide(L)'
;ETLLDHPAVAEAIAFAVPHPTLGEDVAAAVVLQRDDGGRTGPGELRRFAGRHLASHKLPRRLVIVEAIPRGPTGKLQRRGLADALGLTGTRVTTRVARRSPLEAALGGLWAETLELERVEPDDDFFVLGGDSLAALELTAQVRELFGVELPAELLAEEATTLAGMARLVASEQARPAHRAGGATPHAVDRRRRAPLRPPDAPFAPSLAERWHGDLRLIVDEDAAALGILLAFSDRSGGVSLAPYDAANLSLQGGDRPDAVLENRRRVAAAAGFDLAALSISRPVFGAELLEVGRRQRGVVGAGDGLVARSSGPVLGLLYADCTPLVLAGRGGVVLVHAARVGVLRGVVERAAAAVGPVWAVWIGPSVRGCCDTVEPGVTDDFEARGLPVVDRTHVDVPHAVTSALRGVGVERVAVWPDCTSCDDRYFSRRRTSTTGRQGAFVAIRRDATRAEHLRSLAAAGRAAVSHRVLRRAGRSGR
;
A
#
# COMPACT_ATOMS: atom_id res chain seq x y z
N GLU A 1 16.77 29.04 -3.06
CA GLU A 1 16.10 29.48 -4.30
C GLU A 1 14.72 28.89 -4.39
N THR A 2 14.53 27.59 -4.59
CA THR A 2 13.18 26.98 -4.67
C THR A 2 12.21 27.39 -3.56
N LEU A 3 12.64 27.47 -2.30
CA LEU A 3 11.76 27.93 -1.20
C LEU A 3 11.31 29.40 -1.34
N LEU A 4 12.12 30.26 -1.96
CA LEU A 4 11.79 31.67 -2.20
C LEU A 4 10.72 31.84 -3.29
N ASP A 5 10.49 30.82 -4.13
CA ASP A 5 9.45 30.84 -5.16
C ASP A 5 8.05 30.59 -4.58
N HIS A 6 7.96 30.21 -3.30
CA HIS A 6 6.68 30.02 -2.62
C HIS A 6 6.10 31.39 -2.24
N PRO A 7 4.83 31.70 -2.58
CA PRO A 7 4.25 33.03 -2.39
C PRO A 7 4.21 33.50 -0.93
N ALA A 8 4.11 32.56 0.02
CA ALA A 8 4.12 32.87 1.46
C ALA A 8 5.52 33.08 2.05
N VAL A 9 6.61 32.91 1.30
CA VAL A 9 7.99 33.01 1.81
C VAL A 9 8.56 34.39 1.52
N ALA A 10 9.06 35.06 2.58
CA ALA A 10 9.74 36.35 2.49
C ALA A 10 11.26 36.20 2.42
N GLU A 11 11.81 35.25 3.18
CA GLU A 11 13.24 34.95 3.19
C GLU A 11 13.44 33.45 3.45
N ALA A 12 14.47 32.85 2.86
CA ALA A 12 14.81 31.47 3.13
C ALA A 12 16.32 31.26 2.98
N ILE A 13 16.88 30.43 3.87
CA ILE A 13 18.27 30.02 3.79
C ILE A 13 18.44 28.54 4.10
N ALA A 14 19.20 27.85 3.26
CA ALA A 14 19.62 26.47 3.50
C ALA A 14 21.06 26.43 4.02
N PHE A 15 21.34 25.50 4.93
CA PHE A 15 22.65 25.31 5.55
C PHE A 15 22.86 23.84 5.93
N ALA A 16 24.12 23.42 6.00
CA ALA A 16 24.47 22.07 6.42
C ALA A 16 24.42 21.97 7.95
N VAL A 17 23.92 20.84 8.46
CA VAL A 17 23.92 20.47 9.87
C VAL A 17 24.56 19.09 10.03
N PRO A 18 25.28 18.82 11.14
CA PRO A 18 25.82 17.48 11.41
C PRO A 18 24.72 16.42 11.51
N HIS A 19 24.96 15.23 10.95
CA HIS A 19 24.04 14.10 11.01
C HIS A 19 24.78 12.81 11.46
N PRO A 20 24.26 12.07 12.46
CA PRO A 20 24.97 10.95 13.08
C PRO A 20 25.30 9.81 12.11
N THR A 21 24.46 9.57 11.10
CA THR A 21 24.67 8.50 10.10
C THR A 21 25.08 8.99 8.71
N LEU A 22 24.91 10.28 8.39
CA LEU A 22 25.13 10.83 7.04
C LEU A 22 26.34 11.78 6.98
N GLY A 23 26.94 12.10 8.14
CA GLY A 23 27.99 13.11 8.26
C GLY A 23 27.41 14.52 8.27
N GLU A 24 26.84 14.95 7.15
CA GLU A 24 26.13 16.23 7.01
C GLU A 24 24.75 16.02 6.38
N ASP A 25 23.79 16.83 6.82
CA ASP A 25 22.42 16.89 6.31
C ASP A 25 22.03 18.35 6.03
N VAL A 26 20.97 18.57 5.26
CA VAL A 26 20.53 19.90 4.85
C VAL A 26 19.37 20.36 5.74
N ALA A 27 19.56 21.51 6.38
CA ALA A 27 18.52 22.23 7.09
C ALA A 27 18.15 23.54 6.37
N ALA A 28 16.96 24.07 6.64
CA ALA A 28 16.52 25.36 6.14
C ALA A 28 15.81 26.19 7.23
N ALA A 29 16.08 27.50 7.24
CA ALA A 29 15.31 28.48 8.01
C ALA A 29 14.53 29.37 7.05
N VAL A 30 13.26 29.62 7.38
CA VAL A 30 12.31 30.36 6.52
C VAL A 30 11.63 31.46 7.32
N VAL A 31 11.54 32.65 6.74
CA VAL A 31 10.71 33.77 7.22
C VAL A 31 9.52 33.87 6.29
N LEU A 32 8.31 33.88 6.86
CA LEU A 32 7.07 34.04 6.09
C LEU A 32 6.75 35.51 5.83
N GLN A 33 5.92 35.76 4.81
CA GLN A 33 5.33 37.07 4.56
C GLN A 33 4.45 37.50 5.76
N ARG A 34 4.43 38.80 6.06
CA ARG A 34 3.71 39.34 7.24
C ARG A 34 2.20 39.12 7.17
N ASP A 35 1.64 39.03 5.97
CA ASP A 35 0.21 38.81 5.69
C ASP A 35 -0.17 37.33 5.57
N ASP A 36 0.78 36.41 5.70
CA ASP A 36 0.49 34.98 5.72
C ASP A 36 -0.34 34.57 6.96
N GLY A 37 -0.13 35.25 8.10
CA GLY A 37 -0.86 34.98 9.34
C GLY A 37 -0.56 33.60 9.95
N GLY A 38 0.54 32.96 9.58
CA GLY A 38 0.96 31.65 10.09
C GLY A 38 0.14 30.48 9.52
N ARG A 39 -0.45 30.66 8.34
CA ARG A 39 -1.22 29.62 7.64
C ARG A 39 -0.30 28.58 7.00
N THR A 40 0.86 29.00 6.52
CA THR A 40 1.81 28.11 5.85
C THR A 40 2.78 27.47 6.85
N GLY A 41 2.73 26.14 6.93
CA GLY A 41 3.59 25.34 7.80
C GLY A 41 4.80 24.72 7.09
N PRO A 42 5.76 24.16 7.85
CA PRO A 42 6.95 23.51 7.28
C PRO A 42 6.64 22.34 6.33
N GLY A 43 5.57 21.58 6.58
CA GLY A 43 5.15 20.46 5.72
C GLY A 43 4.71 20.91 4.32
N GLU A 44 3.98 22.02 4.24
CA GLU A 44 3.55 22.63 2.97
C GLU A 44 4.76 23.11 2.15
N LEU A 45 5.70 23.80 2.80
CA LEU A 45 6.93 24.29 2.16
C LEU A 45 7.81 23.15 1.65
N ARG A 46 7.91 22.04 2.38
CA ARG A 46 8.62 20.82 1.93
C ARG A 46 7.93 20.19 0.73
N ARG A 47 6.59 20.09 0.73
CA ARG A 47 5.80 19.57 -0.38
C ARG A 47 5.98 20.45 -1.62
N PHE A 48 6.00 21.76 -1.46
CA PHE A 48 6.28 22.71 -2.54
C PHE A 48 7.68 22.52 -3.12
N ALA A 49 8.71 22.43 -2.26
CA ALA A 49 10.08 22.19 -2.70
C ALA A 49 10.26 20.81 -3.37
N GLY A 50 9.55 19.78 -2.89
CA GLY A 50 9.58 18.41 -3.43
C GLY A 50 9.02 18.25 -4.84
N ARG A 51 8.26 19.23 -5.32
CA ARG A 51 7.82 19.28 -6.74
C ARG A 51 8.94 19.68 -7.69
N HIS A 52 10.01 20.29 -7.19
CA HIS A 52 11.07 20.91 -7.99
C HIS A 52 12.47 20.38 -7.65
N LEU A 53 12.63 19.66 -6.53
CA LEU A 53 13.91 19.13 -6.05
C LEU A 53 13.85 17.61 -5.86
N ALA A 54 14.97 16.92 -6.14
CA ALA A 54 15.13 15.51 -5.80
C ALA A 54 15.09 15.29 -4.27
N SER A 55 14.61 14.13 -3.83
CA SER A 55 14.35 13.83 -2.41
C SER A 55 15.55 14.05 -1.47
N HIS A 56 16.78 13.76 -1.92
CA HIS A 56 18.01 13.95 -1.13
C HIS A 56 18.47 15.42 -1.03
N LYS A 57 17.84 16.34 -1.77
CA LYS A 57 18.10 17.79 -1.70
C LYS A 57 17.03 18.52 -0.90
N LEU A 58 16.00 17.81 -0.42
CA LEU A 58 14.97 18.38 0.41
C LEU A 58 15.50 18.54 1.84
N PRO A 59 15.35 19.72 2.45
CA PRO A 59 15.79 19.92 3.82
C PRO A 59 14.97 19.02 4.75
N ARG A 60 15.65 18.08 5.41
CA ARG A 60 15.04 17.20 6.42
C ARG A 60 14.68 17.96 7.69
N ARG A 61 15.26 19.14 7.88
CA ARG A 61 14.91 20.09 8.94
C ARG A 61 14.52 21.43 8.32
N LEU A 62 13.28 21.86 8.49
CA LEU A 62 12.80 23.17 8.04
C LEU A 62 12.14 23.87 9.22
N VAL A 63 12.68 25.02 9.62
CA VAL A 63 12.16 25.83 10.72
C VAL A 63 11.68 27.18 10.22
N ILE A 64 10.53 27.61 10.73
CA ILE A 64 9.99 28.95 10.47
C ILE A 64 10.42 29.86 11.61
N VAL A 65 11.02 30.99 11.26
CA VAL A 65 11.61 31.94 12.22
C VAL A 65 11.08 33.34 11.92
N GLU A 66 10.97 34.18 12.95
CA GLU A 66 10.56 35.58 12.78
C GLU A 66 11.61 36.39 11.98
N ALA A 67 12.89 36.04 12.14
CA ALA A 67 13.99 36.60 11.37
C ALA A 67 15.17 35.63 11.32
N ILE A 68 15.91 35.63 10.21
CA ILE A 68 17.16 34.87 10.10
C ILE A 68 18.29 35.66 10.79
N PRO A 69 18.93 35.14 11.85
CA PRO A 69 19.97 35.87 12.57
C PRO A 69 21.21 36.05 11.72
N ARG A 70 21.69 37.29 11.67
CA ARG A 70 22.88 37.73 10.92
C ARG A 70 23.88 38.34 11.89
N GLY A 71 25.18 38.15 11.63
CA GLY A 71 26.22 38.78 12.44
C GLY A 71 26.28 40.31 12.25
N PRO A 72 27.08 41.03 13.07
CA PRO A 72 27.21 42.49 13.02
C PRO A 72 27.61 43.06 11.65
N THR A 73 28.25 42.24 10.81
CA THR A 73 28.67 42.61 9.45
C THR A 73 27.66 42.18 8.37
N GLY A 74 26.43 41.80 8.74
CA GLY A 74 25.39 41.31 7.83
C GLY A 74 25.60 39.89 7.28
N LYS A 75 26.73 39.24 7.61
CA LYS A 75 27.08 37.88 7.17
C LYS A 75 26.30 36.83 7.96
N LEU A 76 25.88 35.77 7.27
CA LEU A 76 25.19 34.64 7.88
C LEU A 76 26.12 33.86 8.81
N GLN A 77 25.70 33.63 10.05
CA GLN A 77 26.44 32.82 11.01
C GLN A 77 26.03 31.34 10.90
N ARG A 78 26.53 30.61 9.90
CA ARG A 78 26.12 29.23 9.58
C ARG A 78 26.18 28.24 10.76
N ARG A 79 27.27 28.26 11.54
CA ARG A 79 27.42 27.37 12.71
C ARG A 79 26.56 27.83 13.90
N GLY A 80 26.57 29.14 14.19
CA GLY A 80 25.73 29.71 15.25
C GLY A 80 24.23 29.68 14.96
N LEU A 81 23.81 29.56 13.70
CA LEU A 81 22.40 29.46 13.29
C LEU A 81 21.80 28.11 13.70
N ALA A 82 22.54 27.02 13.59
CA ALA A 82 22.09 25.71 14.05
C ALA A 82 21.89 25.71 15.58
N ASP A 83 22.86 26.25 16.33
CA ASP A 83 22.82 26.32 17.79
C ASP A 83 21.73 27.30 18.29
N ALA A 84 21.64 28.50 17.71
CA ALA A 84 20.66 29.52 18.09
C ALA A 84 19.21 29.09 17.81
N LEU A 85 19.01 28.25 16.79
CA LEU A 85 17.71 27.68 16.45
C LEU A 85 17.44 26.33 17.15
N GLY A 86 18.37 25.86 18.01
CA GLY A 86 18.21 24.63 18.79
C GLY A 86 18.29 23.34 17.96
N LEU A 87 19.01 23.36 16.83
CA LEU A 87 19.12 22.27 15.86
C LEU A 87 20.33 21.35 16.10
N THR A 88 21.13 21.63 17.13
CA THR A 88 22.24 20.82 17.65
C THR A 88 21.93 20.44 19.10
N GLY A 89 22.13 19.17 19.45
CA GLY A 89 21.57 18.53 20.64
C GLY A 89 21.81 19.23 22.01
N THR A 90 20.88 18.87 22.91
CA THR A 90 20.75 19.19 24.35
C THR A 90 20.40 20.63 24.69
N ARG A 91 19.09 20.97 24.62
CA ARG A 91 18.58 22.23 25.14
C ARG A 91 18.17 22.09 26.61
N VAL A 92 18.85 22.84 27.47
CA VAL A 92 18.46 23.10 28.86
C VAL A 92 17.25 24.04 28.88
N THR A 93 16.32 23.72 29.78
CA THR A 93 14.96 24.23 29.96
C THR A 93 14.85 25.71 30.29
N THR A 94 13.80 26.40 29.79
CA THR A 94 13.08 27.45 30.55
C THR A 94 11.61 27.57 30.13
N ARG A 95 10.77 26.61 30.52
CA ARG A 95 9.39 26.83 31.03
C ARG A 95 8.88 25.49 31.55
N VAL A 96 8.81 25.31 32.88
CA VAL A 96 8.19 24.11 33.46
C VAL A 96 6.68 24.24 33.26
N ALA A 97 6.19 23.84 32.08
CA ALA A 97 4.79 23.51 31.91
C ALA A 97 4.51 22.31 32.82
N ARG A 98 3.46 22.41 33.66
CA ARG A 98 3.03 21.26 34.48
C ARG A 98 2.61 20.16 33.52
N ARG A 99 3.41 19.08 33.46
CA ARG A 99 3.13 17.92 32.60
C ARG A 99 1.80 17.30 32.99
N SER A 100 0.95 17.04 32.01
CA SER A 100 -0.23 16.18 32.23
C SER A 100 0.23 14.72 32.45
N PRO A 101 -0.55 13.89 33.17
CA PRO A 101 -0.22 12.46 33.33
C PRO A 101 -0.05 11.73 31.99
N LEU A 102 -0.78 12.16 30.96
CA LEU A 102 -0.70 11.60 29.61
C LEU A 102 0.59 12.02 28.91
N GLU A 103 1.01 13.29 29.03
CA GLU A 103 2.31 13.77 28.52
C GLU A 103 3.49 13.07 29.20
N ALA A 104 3.39 12.78 30.51
CA ALA A 104 4.44 12.07 31.22
C ALA A 104 4.60 10.63 30.72
N ALA A 105 3.49 9.92 30.50
CA ALA A 105 3.51 8.55 30.03
C ALA A 105 3.93 8.45 28.55
N LEU A 106 3.43 9.34 27.68
CA LEU A 106 3.86 9.43 26.28
C LEU A 106 5.33 9.86 26.15
N GLY A 107 5.78 10.77 27.00
CA GLY A 107 7.18 11.20 27.03
C GLY A 107 8.15 10.08 27.39
N GLY A 108 7.71 9.09 28.18
CA GLY A 108 8.45 7.87 28.44
C GLY A 108 8.61 6.99 27.20
N LEU A 109 7.53 6.79 26.43
CA LEU A 109 7.58 6.03 25.17
C LEU A 109 8.48 6.71 24.12
N TRP A 110 8.43 8.05 24.03
CA TRP A 110 9.31 8.80 23.14
C TRP A 110 10.78 8.68 23.56
N ALA A 111 11.06 8.81 24.86
CA ALA A 111 12.40 8.66 25.41
C ALA A 111 12.99 7.26 25.11
N GLU A 112 12.18 6.21 25.25
CA GLU A 112 12.58 4.84 24.93
C GLU A 112 12.79 4.64 23.42
N THR A 113 11.86 5.11 22.59
CA THR A 113 11.92 4.93 21.13
C THR A 113 13.06 5.73 20.48
N LEU A 114 13.39 6.89 21.02
CA LEU A 114 14.43 7.79 20.47
C LEU A 114 15.76 7.68 21.21
N GLU A 115 15.87 6.76 22.19
CA GLU A 115 17.05 6.59 23.06
C GLU A 115 17.49 7.90 23.76
N LEU A 116 16.53 8.68 24.25
CA LEU A 116 16.74 9.95 24.93
C LEU A 116 16.50 9.82 26.44
N GLU A 117 17.24 10.58 27.24
CA GLU A 117 17.05 10.58 28.70
C GLU A 117 15.71 11.22 29.11
N ARG A 118 15.25 12.22 28.35
CA ARG A 118 14.02 12.97 28.66
C ARG A 118 13.48 13.70 27.42
N VAL A 119 12.15 13.73 27.32
CA VAL A 119 11.39 14.50 26.32
C VAL A 119 10.47 15.49 27.03
N GLU A 120 10.43 16.73 26.58
CA GLU A 120 9.59 17.83 27.06
C GLU A 120 8.31 17.99 26.20
N PRO A 121 7.22 18.58 26.72
CA PRO A 121 5.94 18.68 26.01
C PRO A 121 6.01 19.38 24.65
N ASP A 122 6.89 20.36 24.50
CA ASP A 122 7.04 21.13 23.25
C ASP A 122 8.10 20.52 22.30
N ASP A 123 8.72 19.39 22.67
CA ASP A 123 9.71 18.74 21.83
C ASP A 123 9.06 18.07 20.62
N ASP A 124 9.68 18.27 19.46
CA ASP A 124 9.23 17.73 18.18
C ASP A 124 9.94 16.42 17.84
N PHE A 125 9.16 15.39 17.50
CA PHE A 125 9.60 14.01 17.26
C PHE A 125 10.69 13.91 16.18
N PHE A 126 10.53 14.65 15.08
CA PHE A 126 11.47 14.61 13.96
C PHE A 126 12.67 15.52 14.18
N VAL A 127 12.51 16.57 14.98
CA VAL A 127 13.65 17.40 15.45
C VAL A 127 14.54 16.60 16.39
N LEU A 128 13.95 15.75 17.23
CA LEU A 128 14.65 14.86 18.16
C LEU A 128 15.31 13.63 17.49
N GLY A 129 15.17 13.46 16.17
CA GLY A 129 15.83 12.40 15.41
C GLY A 129 14.94 11.21 15.05
N GLY A 130 13.63 11.27 15.34
CA GLY A 130 12.67 10.29 14.89
C GLY A 130 12.54 10.26 13.37
N ASP A 131 12.46 9.05 12.81
CA ASP A 131 12.16 8.81 11.40
C ASP A 131 10.85 8.03 11.24
N SER A 132 10.51 7.65 10.01
CA SER A 132 9.26 6.92 9.74
C SER A 132 9.21 5.54 10.41
N LEU A 133 10.35 4.93 10.72
CA LEU A 133 10.40 3.65 11.42
C LEU A 133 10.19 3.88 12.93
N ALA A 134 10.89 4.85 13.52
CA ALA A 134 10.68 5.24 14.92
C ALA A 134 9.24 5.73 15.16
N ALA A 135 8.62 6.43 14.20
CA ALA A 135 7.22 6.84 14.27
C ALA A 135 6.25 5.65 14.24
N LEU A 136 6.57 4.60 13.47
CA LEU A 136 5.79 3.37 13.42
C LEU A 136 5.90 2.59 14.73
N GLU A 137 7.09 2.52 15.31
CA GLU A 137 7.35 1.87 16.60
C GLU A 137 6.64 2.60 17.75
N LEU A 138 6.76 3.93 17.78
CA LEU A 138 6.12 4.78 18.78
C LEU A 138 4.59 4.66 18.72
N THR A 139 3.97 4.69 17.53
CA THR A 139 2.50 4.55 17.41
C THR A 139 2.01 3.17 17.82
N ALA A 140 2.82 2.12 17.61
CA ALA A 140 2.52 0.78 18.10
C ALA A 140 2.52 0.71 19.64
N GLN A 141 3.50 1.34 20.29
CA GLN A 141 3.58 1.41 21.76
C GLN A 141 2.46 2.27 22.36
N VAL A 142 2.09 3.38 21.72
CA VAL A 142 0.95 4.23 22.12
C VAL A 142 -0.35 3.42 22.06
N ARG A 143 -0.54 2.60 21.02
CA ARG A 143 -1.70 1.71 20.91
C ARG A 143 -1.74 0.68 22.03
N GLU A 144 -0.60 0.10 22.38
CA GLU A 144 -0.49 -0.90 23.45
C GLU A 144 -0.81 -0.31 24.83
N LEU A 145 -0.25 0.87 25.14
CA LEU A 145 -0.37 1.47 26.47
C LEU A 145 -1.70 2.23 26.67
N PHE A 146 -2.22 2.86 25.61
CA PHE A 146 -3.38 3.76 25.72
C PHE A 146 -4.62 3.28 24.96
N GLY A 147 -4.53 2.19 24.18
CA GLY A 147 -5.65 1.65 23.40
C GLY A 147 -6.08 2.54 22.23
N VAL A 148 -5.25 3.51 21.84
CA VAL A 148 -5.52 4.50 20.79
C VAL A 148 -4.67 4.22 19.57
N GLU A 149 -5.29 4.14 18.39
CA GLU A 149 -4.60 3.94 17.13
C GLU A 149 -4.32 5.30 16.47
N LEU A 150 -3.04 5.65 16.35
CA LEU A 150 -2.58 6.86 15.67
C LEU A 150 -1.85 6.46 14.38
N PRO A 151 -2.31 6.88 13.19
CA PRO A 151 -1.55 6.74 11.96
C PRO A 151 -0.18 7.43 12.06
N ALA A 152 0.89 6.79 11.57
CA ALA A 152 2.23 7.37 11.61
C ALA A 152 2.33 8.66 10.76
N GLU A 153 1.45 8.81 9.78
CA GLU A 153 1.29 10.02 8.98
C GLU A 153 0.71 11.19 9.79
N LEU A 154 -0.14 10.91 10.78
CA LEU A 154 -0.71 11.91 11.70
C LEU A 154 0.36 12.48 12.65
N LEU A 155 1.34 11.66 13.02
CA LEU A 155 2.55 12.08 13.71
C LEU A 155 3.37 13.08 12.88
N ALA A 156 3.43 12.89 11.55
CA ALA A 156 4.21 13.69 10.61
C ALA A 156 3.56 15.01 10.18
N GLU A 157 2.23 15.13 10.30
CA GLU A 157 1.47 16.28 9.77
C GLU A 157 0.78 17.14 10.86
N GLU A 158 0.28 16.55 11.95
CA GLU A 158 -0.58 17.27 12.92
C GLU A 158 -0.11 17.20 14.38
N ALA A 159 0.62 16.15 14.76
CA ALA A 159 1.02 15.86 16.14
C ALA A 159 2.54 15.71 16.30
N THR A 160 3.31 16.59 15.68
CA THR A 160 4.78 16.48 15.68
C THR A 160 5.40 16.73 17.06
N THR A 161 4.71 17.39 17.99
CA THR A 161 5.16 17.64 19.37
C THR A 161 4.52 16.69 20.38
N LEU A 162 5.20 16.43 21.51
CA LEU A 162 4.69 15.56 22.58
C LEU A 162 3.32 16.03 23.11
N ALA A 163 3.13 17.34 23.28
CA ALA A 163 1.85 17.95 23.67
C ALA A 163 0.79 17.88 22.55
N GLY A 164 1.22 17.91 21.28
CA GLY A 164 0.36 17.63 20.12
C GLY A 164 -0.17 16.21 20.15
N MET A 165 0.71 15.23 20.34
CA MET A 165 0.34 13.82 20.48
C MET A 165 -0.56 13.58 21.69
N ALA A 166 -0.24 14.16 22.85
CA ALA A 166 -1.06 13.99 24.05
C ALA A 166 -2.49 14.48 23.86
N ARG A 167 -2.69 15.61 23.16
CA ARG A 167 -4.03 16.11 22.83
C ARG A 167 -4.77 15.16 21.88
N LEU A 168 -4.08 14.60 20.89
CA LEU A 168 -4.66 13.66 19.95
C LEU A 168 -5.10 12.37 20.65
N VAL A 169 -4.22 11.78 21.48
CA VAL A 169 -4.54 10.60 22.30
C VAL A 169 -5.71 10.87 23.24
N ALA A 170 -5.72 12.02 23.93
CA ALA A 170 -6.83 12.39 24.80
C ALA A 170 -8.15 12.53 24.04
N SER A 171 -8.12 13.08 22.81
CA SER A 171 -9.32 13.23 21.98
C SER A 171 -9.90 11.90 21.52
N GLU A 172 -9.04 10.93 21.19
CA GLU A 172 -9.46 9.57 20.83
C GLU A 172 -9.93 8.77 22.05
N GLN A 173 -9.35 8.98 23.23
CA GLN A 173 -9.84 8.39 24.49
C GLN A 173 -11.18 8.98 24.95
N ALA A 174 -11.46 10.24 24.63
CA ALA A 174 -12.70 10.93 24.96
C ALA A 174 -13.86 10.61 24.00
N ARG A 175 -13.59 9.94 22.87
CA ARG A 175 -14.64 9.42 21.97
C ARG A 175 -15.38 8.28 22.67
N PRO A 176 -16.72 8.27 22.70
CA PRO A 176 -17.47 7.21 23.37
C PRO A 176 -17.17 5.86 22.72
N ALA A 177 -16.66 4.92 23.51
CA ALA A 177 -16.45 3.54 23.11
C ALA A 177 -17.79 2.92 22.66
N HIS A 178 -17.89 2.52 21.39
CA HIS A 178 -18.95 1.63 20.96
C HIS A 178 -18.72 0.28 21.65
N ARG A 179 -19.48 0.03 22.72
CA ARG A 179 -19.38 -1.19 23.53
C ARG A 179 -19.55 -2.43 22.67
N ALA A 180 -18.61 -3.36 22.83
CA ALA A 180 -18.83 -4.78 22.65
C ALA A 180 -20.11 -5.19 23.41
N GLY A 181 -21.09 -5.72 22.68
CA GLY A 181 -22.31 -6.27 23.23
C GLY A 181 -22.71 -7.47 22.39
N GLY A 182 -22.64 -8.66 22.97
CA GLY A 182 -23.22 -9.86 22.39
C GLY A 182 -24.73 -9.69 22.25
N ALA A 183 -25.25 -9.98 21.06
CA ALA A 183 -26.65 -10.24 20.83
C ALA A 183 -26.76 -11.42 19.84
N THR A 184 -27.57 -12.38 20.25
CA THR A 184 -28.01 -13.60 19.58
C THR A 184 -28.40 -13.43 18.11
N PRO A 185 -28.37 -14.53 17.32
CA PRO A 185 -28.53 -14.48 15.87
C PRO A 185 -29.94 -14.00 15.50
N HIS A 186 -30.03 -12.77 15.01
CA HIS A 186 -31.20 -12.37 14.24
C HIS A 186 -31.06 -12.90 12.82
N ALA A 187 -31.93 -13.86 12.52
CA ALA A 187 -32.21 -14.32 11.18
C ALA A 187 -32.57 -13.12 10.30
N VAL A 188 -31.63 -12.70 9.47
CA VAL A 188 -31.91 -11.76 8.39
C VAL A 188 -32.60 -12.54 7.28
N ASP A 189 -33.87 -12.23 7.09
CA ASP A 189 -34.73 -12.68 5.99
C ASP A 189 -33.98 -12.57 4.65
N ARG A 190 -33.85 -13.72 3.96
CA ARG A 190 -33.22 -13.89 2.64
C ARG A 190 -34.09 -13.29 1.52
N ARG A 191 -34.48 -12.02 1.63
CA ARG A 191 -35.08 -11.31 0.50
C ARG A 191 -34.00 -10.67 -0.35
N ARG A 192 -33.68 -11.40 -1.43
CA ARG A 192 -33.03 -10.92 -2.65
C ARG A 192 -33.37 -9.45 -2.93
N ARG A 193 -32.42 -8.55 -2.68
CA ARG A 193 -32.30 -7.32 -3.47
C ARG A 193 -31.14 -7.53 -4.42
N ALA A 194 -31.48 -7.79 -5.68
CA ALA A 194 -30.53 -7.81 -6.78
C ALA A 194 -29.92 -6.41 -6.94
N PRO A 195 -28.59 -6.28 -7.14
CA PRO A 195 -28.02 -5.03 -7.61
C PRO A 195 -28.41 -4.81 -9.07
N LEU A 196 -28.68 -3.55 -9.43
CA LEU A 196 -28.91 -3.10 -10.79
C LEU A 196 -27.78 -3.59 -11.72
N ARG A 197 -28.16 -4.30 -12.78
CA ARG A 197 -27.26 -4.94 -13.75
C ARG A 197 -27.07 -4.02 -14.97
N PRO A 198 -25.86 -3.49 -15.25
CA PRO A 198 -25.58 -2.94 -16.57
C PRO A 198 -25.42 -4.06 -17.61
N PRO A 199 -25.68 -3.81 -18.92
CA PRO A 199 -25.91 -4.88 -19.91
C PRO A 199 -24.69 -5.71 -20.36
N ASP A 200 -23.47 -5.47 -19.88
CA ASP A 200 -22.24 -6.11 -20.39
C ASP A 200 -21.45 -6.85 -19.30
N ALA A 201 -22.10 -7.80 -18.61
CA ALA A 201 -21.57 -8.44 -17.41
C ALA A 201 -20.35 -9.37 -17.69
N PRO A 202 -19.29 -9.32 -16.85
CA PRO A 202 -18.20 -10.29 -16.84
C PRO A 202 -18.71 -11.73 -16.64
N PHE A 203 -18.01 -12.73 -17.20
CA PHE A 203 -18.33 -14.14 -16.96
C PHE A 203 -17.96 -14.50 -15.51
N ALA A 204 -18.87 -15.17 -14.79
CA ALA A 204 -18.60 -15.61 -13.42
C ALA A 204 -17.58 -16.77 -13.46
N PRO A 205 -16.46 -16.72 -12.72
CA PRO A 205 -15.48 -17.80 -12.74
C PRO A 205 -16.10 -19.13 -12.28
N SER A 206 -15.64 -20.25 -12.86
CA SER A 206 -16.07 -21.60 -12.44
C SER A 206 -15.26 -22.04 -11.24
N LEU A 207 -15.69 -21.59 -10.06
CA LEU A 207 -14.94 -21.77 -8.81
C LEU A 207 -15.09 -23.20 -8.26
N ALA A 208 -13.97 -23.84 -7.97
CA ALA A 208 -13.90 -25.11 -7.27
C ALA A 208 -12.97 -25.02 -6.06
N GLU A 209 -13.22 -25.84 -5.04
CA GLU A 209 -12.38 -25.89 -3.84
C GLU A 209 -11.38 -27.04 -3.92
N ARG A 210 -10.15 -26.80 -3.47
CA ARG A 210 -9.11 -27.80 -3.25
C ARG A 210 -8.63 -27.71 -1.82
N TRP A 211 -8.46 -28.87 -1.20
CA TRP A 211 -8.13 -28.99 0.21
C TRP A 211 -6.82 -29.75 0.41
N HIS A 212 -6.01 -29.28 1.35
CA HIS A 212 -4.86 -30.01 1.87
C HIS A 212 -4.77 -29.80 3.38
N GLY A 213 -5.21 -30.81 4.14
CA GLY A 213 -5.48 -30.62 5.56
C GLY A 213 -6.57 -29.56 5.78
N ASP A 214 -6.28 -28.59 6.63
CA ASP A 214 -7.10 -27.41 6.94
C ASP A 214 -6.93 -26.25 5.94
N LEU A 215 -6.04 -26.37 4.95
CA LEU A 215 -5.86 -25.36 3.92
C LEU A 215 -6.86 -25.54 2.78
N ARG A 216 -7.67 -24.50 2.57
CA ARG A 216 -8.55 -24.34 1.41
C ARG A 216 -7.90 -23.42 0.37
N LEU A 217 -7.85 -23.90 -0.86
CA LEU A 217 -7.62 -23.09 -2.05
C LEU A 217 -8.87 -23.08 -2.90
N ILE A 218 -9.22 -21.91 -3.42
CA ILE A 218 -10.26 -21.79 -4.42
C ILE A 218 -9.58 -21.60 -5.77
N VAL A 219 -9.91 -22.47 -6.72
CA VAL A 219 -9.37 -22.49 -8.08
C VAL A 219 -10.45 -22.15 -9.09
N ASP A 220 -10.04 -21.70 -10.27
CA ASP A 220 -10.94 -21.52 -11.41
C ASP A 220 -10.72 -22.67 -12.41
N GLU A 221 -11.77 -23.46 -12.64
CA GLU A 221 -11.74 -24.58 -13.59
C GLU A 221 -11.57 -24.10 -15.04
N ASP A 222 -12.08 -22.91 -15.37
CA ASP A 222 -11.89 -22.33 -16.70
C ASP A 222 -10.44 -21.93 -16.94
N ALA A 223 -9.75 -21.43 -15.91
CA ALA A 223 -8.31 -21.19 -15.97
C ALA A 223 -7.56 -22.50 -16.25
N ALA A 224 -7.93 -23.59 -15.56
CA ALA A 224 -7.31 -24.90 -15.77
C ALA A 224 -7.50 -25.42 -17.20
N ALA A 225 -8.69 -25.24 -17.79
CA ALA A 225 -8.97 -25.58 -19.18
C ALA A 225 -8.15 -24.76 -20.19
N LEU A 226 -7.72 -23.55 -19.81
CA LEU A 226 -6.84 -22.68 -20.59
C LEU A 226 -5.34 -23.00 -20.37
N GLY A 227 -5.02 -24.04 -19.60
CA GLY A 227 -3.65 -24.42 -19.26
C GLY A 227 -3.00 -23.50 -18.21
N ILE A 228 -3.82 -22.78 -17.45
CA ILE A 228 -3.37 -21.88 -16.38
C ILE A 228 -3.72 -22.52 -15.03
N LEU A 229 -2.71 -22.65 -14.16
CA LEU A 229 -2.96 -22.83 -12.74
C LEU A 229 -3.35 -21.47 -12.19
N LEU A 230 -4.51 -21.37 -11.55
CA LEU A 230 -4.95 -20.19 -10.83
C LEU A 230 -5.56 -20.64 -9.51
N ALA A 231 -5.03 -20.15 -8.40
CA ALA A 231 -5.50 -20.48 -7.07
C ALA A 231 -5.44 -19.26 -6.14
N PHE A 232 -6.45 -19.11 -5.30
CA PHE A 232 -6.48 -18.14 -4.22
C PHE A 232 -6.70 -18.87 -2.91
N SER A 233 -5.91 -18.55 -1.89
CA SER A 233 -6.19 -19.01 -0.54
C SER A 233 -7.19 -18.08 0.13
N ASP A 234 -7.81 -18.58 1.19
CA ASP A 234 -8.52 -17.77 2.15
C ASP A 234 -7.71 -17.70 3.46
N ARG A 235 -8.36 -17.46 4.60
CA ARG A 235 -7.70 -17.44 5.90
C ARG A 235 -7.48 -18.81 6.53
N SER A 236 -8.07 -19.87 5.97
CA SER A 236 -7.87 -21.24 6.44
C SER A 236 -6.47 -21.72 6.07
N GLY A 237 -5.93 -22.68 6.82
CA GLY A 237 -4.69 -23.34 6.39
C GLY A 237 -3.40 -22.59 6.61
N GLY A 238 -3.35 -21.56 7.45
CA GLY A 238 -2.08 -20.97 7.90
C GLY A 238 -1.21 -20.41 6.77
N VAL A 239 -1.76 -19.60 5.87
CA VAL A 239 -0.93 -18.76 4.95
C VAL A 239 -0.41 -17.50 5.67
N SER A 240 -0.94 -17.21 6.86
CA SER A 240 -0.44 -16.25 7.85
C SER A 240 -1.35 -16.28 9.10
N LEU A 241 -0.82 -16.02 10.29
CA LEU A 241 -1.58 -15.78 11.54
C LEU A 241 -1.20 -14.41 12.12
N ALA A 242 -2.10 -13.75 12.85
CA ALA A 242 -1.83 -12.48 13.55
C ALA A 242 -1.15 -12.71 14.92
N PRO A 243 -0.35 -11.78 15.49
CA PRO A 243 0.12 -10.51 14.94
C PRO A 243 1.32 -10.65 13.99
N TYR A 244 2.08 -11.76 14.05
CA TYR A 244 2.78 -12.58 13.01
C TYR A 244 3.61 -13.64 13.77
N ASP A 245 3.62 -14.95 13.38
CA ASP A 245 4.80 -15.82 13.72
C ASP A 245 4.94 -17.26 13.16
N ALA A 246 4.04 -17.78 12.32
CA ALA A 246 4.31 -19.15 11.81
C ALA A 246 3.95 -19.40 10.35
N ALA A 247 3.66 -18.39 9.53
CA ALA A 247 2.98 -18.75 8.30
C ALA A 247 3.10 -17.88 7.06
N ASN A 248 3.89 -16.81 7.08
CA ASN A 248 4.03 -16.01 5.88
C ASN A 248 4.73 -16.82 4.77
N LEU A 249 4.26 -16.73 3.51
CA LEU A 249 5.00 -17.35 2.39
C LEU A 249 6.27 -16.58 2.05
N SER A 250 6.46 -15.36 2.56
CA SER A 250 7.72 -14.62 2.57
C SER A 250 8.40 -14.77 3.92
N LEU A 251 9.73 -14.81 3.96
CA LEU A 251 10.47 -14.69 5.22
C LEU A 251 10.56 -13.19 5.57
N GLN A 252 9.87 -12.71 6.60
CA GLN A 252 10.04 -11.36 7.17
C GLN A 252 10.61 -11.42 8.59
N GLY A 253 10.97 -10.27 9.17
CA GLY A 253 11.44 -10.22 10.56
C GLY A 253 10.37 -10.74 11.52
N GLY A 254 10.73 -11.71 12.36
CA GLY A 254 9.82 -12.44 13.26
C GLY A 254 9.47 -13.85 12.77
N ASP A 255 9.26 -14.04 11.46
CA ASP A 255 8.77 -15.32 10.94
C ASP A 255 9.69 -16.52 11.24
N ARG A 256 9.12 -17.60 11.78
CA ARG A 256 9.83 -18.88 11.98
C ARG A 256 10.12 -19.58 10.64
N PRO A 257 11.39 -19.79 10.24
CA PRO A 257 11.74 -20.32 8.92
C PRO A 257 11.10 -21.69 8.58
N ASP A 258 11.04 -22.60 9.55
CA ASP A 258 10.45 -23.93 9.37
C ASP A 258 8.96 -23.86 9.08
N ALA A 259 8.28 -22.92 9.73
CA ALA A 259 6.85 -22.73 9.59
C ALA A 259 6.52 -22.04 8.25
N VAL A 260 7.33 -21.07 7.82
CA VAL A 260 7.28 -20.51 6.46
C VAL A 260 7.44 -21.61 5.41
N LEU A 261 8.43 -22.49 5.57
CA LEU A 261 8.69 -23.59 4.64
C LEU A 261 7.52 -24.58 4.59
N GLU A 262 6.97 -24.95 5.75
CA GLU A 262 5.83 -25.86 5.83
C GLU A 262 4.58 -25.28 5.15
N ASN A 263 4.29 -24.00 5.33
CA ASN A 263 3.14 -23.39 4.66
C ASN A 263 3.31 -23.29 3.15
N ARG A 264 4.54 -23.03 2.68
CA ARG A 264 4.81 -23.13 1.24
C ARG A 264 4.62 -24.56 0.71
N ARG A 265 4.99 -25.59 1.49
CA ARG A 265 4.74 -27.00 1.12
C ARG A 265 3.25 -27.32 1.05
N ARG A 266 2.47 -26.89 2.04
CA ARG A 266 1.02 -27.10 2.10
C ARG A 266 0.31 -26.42 0.92
N VAL A 267 0.68 -25.16 0.62
CA VAL A 267 0.17 -24.43 -0.55
C VAL A 267 0.56 -25.13 -1.86
N ALA A 268 1.82 -25.55 -2.00
CA ALA A 268 2.28 -26.27 -3.18
C ALA A 268 1.51 -27.58 -3.40
N ALA A 269 1.26 -28.34 -2.32
CA ALA A 269 0.48 -29.56 -2.35
C ALA A 269 -1.00 -29.32 -2.72
N ALA A 270 -1.64 -28.31 -2.11
CA ALA A 270 -3.04 -27.97 -2.40
C ALA A 270 -3.24 -27.45 -3.83
N ALA A 271 -2.34 -26.61 -4.31
CA ALA A 271 -2.41 -26.01 -5.64
C ALA A 271 -1.94 -26.98 -6.74
N GLY A 272 -1.13 -27.99 -6.39
CA GLY A 272 -0.59 -28.98 -7.32
C GLY A 272 0.61 -28.46 -8.11
N PHE A 273 1.56 -27.79 -7.45
CA PHE A 273 2.82 -27.36 -8.08
C PHE A 273 4.05 -27.80 -7.28
N ASP A 274 5.21 -27.85 -7.95
CA ASP A 274 6.51 -28.06 -7.29
C ASP A 274 6.91 -26.81 -6.51
N LEU A 275 7.11 -26.92 -5.20
CA LEU A 275 7.54 -25.83 -4.34
C LEU A 275 8.77 -25.08 -4.89
N ALA A 276 9.71 -25.78 -5.53
CA ALA A 276 10.90 -25.17 -6.10
C ALA A 276 10.61 -24.17 -7.25
N ALA A 277 9.38 -24.17 -7.78
CA ALA A 277 8.93 -23.25 -8.80
C ALA A 277 8.32 -21.94 -8.26
N LEU A 278 8.02 -21.87 -6.96
CA LEU A 278 7.32 -20.72 -6.36
C LEU A 278 8.25 -19.50 -6.26
N SER A 279 7.79 -18.38 -6.81
CA SER A 279 8.42 -17.06 -6.73
C SER A 279 7.42 -16.04 -6.22
N ILE A 280 7.84 -15.18 -5.29
CA ILE A 280 6.97 -14.21 -4.60
C ILE A 280 7.66 -12.84 -4.63
N SER A 281 6.90 -11.76 -4.84
CA SER A 281 7.41 -10.39 -4.72
C SER A 281 7.09 -9.78 -3.35
N ARG A 282 7.82 -8.72 -2.99
CA ARG A 282 7.45 -7.81 -1.91
C ARG A 282 6.83 -6.55 -2.53
N PRO A 283 5.49 -6.36 -2.44
CA PRO A 283 4.83 -5.18 -2.98
C PRO A 283 5.44 -3.88 -2.44
N VAL A 284 5.56 -2.88 -3.31
CA VAL A 284 6.07 -1.54 -2.96
C VAL A 284 4.99 -0.46 -3.13
N PHE A 285 3.76 -0.87 -3.42
CA PHE A 285 2.60 -0.01 -3.66
C PHE A 285 2.83 0.99 -4.81
N GLY A 286 3.53 0.53 -5.85
CA GLY A 286 3.83 1.28 -7.06
C GLY A 286 3.23 0.63 -8.30
N ALA A 287 4.02 0.57 -9.37
CA ALA A 287 3.65 -0.11 -10.60
C ALA A 287 4.81 -0.95 -11.17
N GLU A 288 5.68 -1.44 -10.29
CA GLU A 288 6.89 -2.17 -10.67
C GLU A 288 6.58 -3.65 -10.94
N LEU A 289 7.07 -4.18 -12.06
CA LEU A 289 6.88 -5.58 -12.46
C LEU A 289 8.25 -6.26 -12.56
N LEU A 290 8.36 -7.44 -11.95
CA LEU A 290 9.57 -8.26 -11.98
C LEU A 290 9.37 -9.45 -12.92
N GLU A 291 10.29 -9.65 -13.85
CA GLU A 291 10.28 -10.86 -14.68
C GLU A 291 10.88 -12.04 -13.92
N VAL A 292 10.17 -13.17 -13.94
CA VAL A 292 10.54 -14.41 -13.27
C VAL A 292 10.92 -15.47 -14.29
N GLY A 293 12.21 -15.77 -14.33
CA GLY A 293 12.78 -16.88 -15.10
C GLY A 293 12.67 -18.23 -14.38
N ARG A 294 13.00 -19.31 -15.10
CA ARG A 294 12.88 -20.70 -14.61
C ARG A 294 13.74 -21.06 -13.38
N ARG A 295 14.74 -20.25 -13.05
CA ARG A 295 15.71 -20.51 -11.96
C ARG A 295 15.48 -19.63 -10.72
N GLN A 296 14.63 -18.62 -10.81
CA GLN A 296 14.28 -17.78 -9.66
C GLN A 296 13.24 -18.50 -8.80
N ARG A 297 13.39 -18.40 -7.48
CA ARG A 297 12.54 -19.06 -6.48
C ARG A 297 12.58 -18.29 -5.16
N GLY A 298 11.53 -18.43 -4.37
CA GLY A 298 11.36 -17.70 -3.11
C GLY A 298 11.05 -16.22 -3.35
N VAL A 299 11.53 -15.35 -2.45
CA VAL A 299 11.33 -13.91 -2.59
C VAL A 299 12.28 -13.37 -3.64
N VAL A 300 11.76 -12.88 -4.77
CA VAL A 300 12.57 -12.49 -5.94
C VAL A 300 12.96 -11.01 -5.97
N GLY A 301 12.27 -10.16 -5.21
CA GLY A 301 12.56 -8.74 -5.15
C GLY A 301 11.40 -7.87 -4.68
N ALA A 302 11.62 -6.56 -4.67
CA ALA A 302 10.60 -5.55 -4.41
C ALA A 302 9.88 -5.22 -5.72
N GLY A 303 8.55 -5.32 -5.74
CA GLY A 303 7.75 -5.12 -6.95
C GLY A 303 6.29 -5.48 -6.75
N ASP A 304 5.42 -4.79 -7.47
CA ASP A 304 3.95 -4.90 -7.38
C ASP A 304 3.37 -6.01 -8.24
N GLY A 305 4.17 -6.60 -9.12
CA GLY A 305 3.76 -7.78 -9.87
C GLY A 305 4.92 -8.63 -10.36
N LEU A 306 4.59 -9.84 -10.75
CA LEU A 306 5.50 -10.83 -11.29
C LEU A 306 5.03 -11.22 -12.70
N VAL A 307 5.97 -11.40 -13.63
CA VAL A 307 5.71 -11.81 -15.02
C VAL A 307 6.43 -13.12 -15.31
N ALA A 308 5.74 -14.13 -15.83
CA ALA A 308 6.34 -15.37 -16.31
C ALA A 308 6.09 -15.54 -17.81
N ARG A 309 7.18 -15.67 -18.58
CA ARG A 309 7.16 -15.83 -20.05
C ARG A 309 6.93 -17.27 -20.52
N SER A 310 7.12 -18.24 -19.63
CA SER A 310 7.11 -19.66 -19.99
C SER A 310 6.56 -20.51 -18.85
N SER A 311 6.17 -21.75 -19.16
CA SER A 311 5.88 -22.74 -18.13
C SER A 311 7.12 -23.06 -17.30
N GLY A 312 6.89 -23.40 -16.04
CA GLY A 312 7.95 -23.62 -15.06
C GLY A 312 7.70 -22.81 -13.79
N PRO A 313 7.86 -21.48 -13.81
CA PRO A 313 7.64 -20.62 -12.64
C PRO A 313 6.17 -20.62 -12.18
N VAL A 314 6.00 -20.58 -10.86
CA VAL A 314 4.72 -20.28 -10.20
C VAL A 314 4.86 -18.92 -9.54
N LEU A 315 4.02 -17.98 -9.94
CA LEU A 315 4.00 -16.63 -9.40
C LEU A 315 3.07 -16.62 -8.19
N GLY A 316 3.57 -16.12 -7.07
CA GLY A 316 2.85 -16.00 -5.81
C GLY A 316 2.79 -14.55 -5.35
N LEU A 317 1.68 -14.18 -4.72
CA LEU A 317 1.47 -12.85 -4.15
C LEU A 317 0.68 -12.95 -2.86
N LEU A 318 1.07 -12.20 -1.85
CA LEU A 318 0.37 -12.13 -0.57
C LEU A 318 -0.40 -10.84 -0.42
N TYR A 319 -1.63 -10.94 0.07
CA TYR A 319 -2.56 -9.83 0.09
C TYR A 319 -3.58 -9.95 1.23
N ALA A 320 -4.26 -8.86 1.56
CA ALA A 320 -5.42 -8.86 2.45
C ALA A 320 -6.60 -8.23 1.71
N ASP A 321 -6.82 -6.93 1.88
CA ASP A 321 -7.93 -6.24 1.22
C ASP A 321 -7.63 -5.81 -0.23
N CYS A 322 -6.35 -5.63 -0.58
CA CYS A 322 -5.90 -5.23 -1.91
C CYS A 322 -6.25 -6.24 -3.02
N THR A 323 -6.38 -5.75 -4.26
CA THR A 323 -6.88 -6.50 -5.42
C THR A 323 -5.80 -7.30 -6.13
N PRO A 324 -5.76 -8.65 -6.04
CA PRO A 324 -4.90 -9.45 -6.89
C PRO A 324 -5.49 -9.53 -8.30
N LEU A 325 -4.65 -9.26 -9.30
CA LEU A 325 -5.02 -9.21 -10.71
C LEU A 325 -4.10 -10.14 -11.50
N VAL A 326 -4.69 -11.06 -12.27
CA VAL A 326 -3.98 -11.99 -13.16
C VAL A 326 -4.37 -11.72 -14.60
N LEU A 327 -3.39 -11.51 -15.47
CA LEU A 327 -3.61 -11.44 -16.92
C LEU A 327 -2.82 -12.54 -17.60
N ALA A 328 -3.45 -13.19 -18.56
CA ALA A 328 -2.80 -14.08 -19.50
C ALA A 328 -2.87 -13.50 -20.91
N GLY A 329 -1.70 -13.39 -21.53
CA GLY A 329 -1.53 -12.81 -22.86
C GLY A 329 -0.59 -13.65 -23.72
N ARG A 330 -0.36 -13.21 -24.96
CA ARG A 330 0.57 -13.90 -25.88
C ARG A 330 2.00 -14.01 -25.33
N GLY A 331 2.41 -13.04 -24.52
CA GLY A 331 3.74 -12.94 -23.92
C GLY A 331 3.90 -13.66 -22.58
N GLY A 332 2.89 -14.42 -22.12
CA GLY A 332 2.93 -15.17 -20.87
C GLY A 332 1.81 -14.79 -19.90
N VAL A 333 2.08 -14.94 -18.60
CA VAL A 333 1.17 -14.58 -17.51
C VAL A 333 1.79 -13.54 -16.58
N VAL A 334 0.96 -12.69 -16.00
CA VAL A 334 1.36 -11.73 -14.97
C VAL A 334 0.40 -11.81 -13.79
N LEU A 335 0.94 -11.73 -12.58
CA LEU A 335 0.20 -11.60 -11.31
C LEU A 335 0.60 -10.28 -10.65
N VAL A 336 -0.39 -9.46 -10.31
CA VAL A 336 -0.20 -8.09 -9.84
C VAL A 336 -1.01 -7.83 -8.58
N HIS A 337 -0.41 -7.11 -7.63
CA HIS A 337 -1.07 -6.47 -6.51
C HIS A 337 -1.58 -5.08 -6.93
N ALA A 338 -2.80 -5.03 -7.43
CA ALA A 338 -3.46 -3.82 -7.91
C ALA A 338 -4.17 -3.06 -6.77
N ALA A 339 -3.41 -2.56 -5.79
CA ALA A 339 -3.96 -1.68 -4.76
C ALA A 339 -4.26 -0.26 -5.30
N ARG A 340 -5.01 0.55 -4.54
CA ARG A 340 -5.40 1.93 -4.88
C ARG A 340 -4.28 2.74 -5.55
N VAL A 341 -3.14 2.86 -4.87
CA VAL A 341 -1.96 3.60 -5.38
C VAL A 341 -1.41 3.00 -6.68
N GLY A 342 -1.37 1.67 -6.77
CA GLY A 342 -0.86 1.00 -7.97
C GLY A 342 -1.77 1.18 -9.18
N VAL A 343 -3.09 1.14 -8.99
CA VAL A 343 -4.08 1.45 -10.03
C VAL A 343 -3.92 2.91 -10.48
N LEU A 344 -3.78 3.85 -9.54
CA LEU A 344 -3.51 5.26 -9.85
C LEU A 344 -2.16 5.49 -10.55
N ARG A 345 -1.18 4.60 -10.38
CA ARG A 345 0.12 4.64 -11.06
C ARG A 345 0.18 3.85 -12.37
N GLY A 346 -0.94 3.25 -12.77
CA GLY A 346 -1.07 2.54 -14.05
C GLY A 346 -0.49 1.13 -14.06
N VAL A 347 -0.55 0.41 -12.93
CA VAL A 347 -0.06 -0.97 -12.85
C VAL A 347 -0.85 -1.92 -13.75
N VAL A 348 -2.15 -1.65 -13.98
CA VAL A 348 -3.03 -2.48 -14.82
C VAL A 348 -2.58 -2.43 -16.28
N GLU A 349 -2.31 -1.23 -16.79
CA GLU A 349 -1.87 -0.96 -18.15
C GLU A 349 -0.47 -1.54 -18.37
N ARG A 350 0.43 -1.40 -17.38
CA ARG A 350 1.76 -2.04 -17.42
C ARG A 350 1.65 -3.56 -17.45
N ALA A 351 0.74 -4.15 -16.68
CA ALA A 351 0.52 -5.59 -16.68
C ALA A 351 0.03 -6.09 -18.04
N ALA A 352 -0.94 -5.40 -18.64
CA ALA A 352 -1.45 -5.71 -19.97
C ALA A 352 -0.34 -5.59 -21.04
N ALA A 353 0.42 -4.49 -21.01
CA ALA A 353 1.56 -4.31 -21.91
C ALA A 353 2.62 -5.40 -21.74
N ALA A 354 2.89 -5.83 -20.50
CA ALA A 354 3.88 -6.86 -20.21
C ALA A 354 3.55 -8.19 -20.87
N VAL A 355 2.27 -8.60 -20.92
CA VAL A 355 1.85 -9.87 -21.55
C VAL A 355 1.40 -9.73 -23.01
N GLY A 356 1.36 -8.51 -23.55
CA GLY A 356 0.90 -8.24 -24.91
C GLY A 356 -0.60 -8.51 -25.08
N PRO A 357 -1.09 -8.92 -26.27
CA PRO A 357 -2.50 -9.20 -26.49
C PRO A 357 -3.06 -10.16 -25.45
N VAL A 358 -3.92 -9.61 -24.58
CA VAL A 358 -4.55 -10.29 -23.45
C VAL A 358 -5.73 -11.10 -23.94
N TRP A 359 -5.84 -12.35 -23.48
CA TRP A 359 -6.91 -13.26 -23.88
C TRP A 359 -7.71 -13.80 -22.69
N ALA A 360 -7.20 -13.67 -21.47
CA ALA A 360 -7.95 -13.94 -20.25
C ALA A 360 -7.46 -13.07 -19.08
N VAL A 361 -8.39 -12.70 -18.20
CA VAL A 361 -8.11 -11.89 -17.01
C VAL A 361 -8.94 -12.38 -15.84
N TRP A 362 -8.32 -12.42 -14.66
CA TRP A 362 -8.96 -12.75 -13.39
C TRP A 362 -8.65 -11.70 -12.34
N ILE A 363 -9.68 -11.22 -11.67
CA ILE A 363 -9.57 -10.41 -10.45
C ILE A 363 -9.97 -11.32 -9.30
N GLY A 364 -9.06 -11.53 -8.35
CA GLY A 364 -9.31 -12.41 -7.20
C GLY A 364 -10.12 -11.74 -6.07
N PRO A 365 -10.33 -12.47 -4.95
CA PRO A 365 -11.02 -11.94 -3.78
C PRO A 365 -10.36 -10.63 -3.34
N SER A 366 -11.15 -9.62 -3.03
CA SER A 366 -10.64 -8.30 -2.61
C SER A 366 -11.71 -7.48 -1.91
N VAL A 367 -11.33 -6.37 -1.28
CA VAL A 367 -12.31 -5.45 -0.73
C VAL A 367 -13.13 -4.83 -1.87
N ARG A 368 -14.41 -4.59 -1.60
CA ARG A 368 -15.36 -4.04 -2.57
C ARG A 368 -15.79 -2.64 -2.17
N GLY A 369 -16.49 -1.96 -3.07
CA GLY A 369 -17.03 -0.62 -2.83
C GLY A 369 -17.88 -0.46 -1.56
N CYS A 370 -18.51 -1.54 -1.09
CA CYS A 370 -19.28 -1.54 0.16
C CYS A 370 -18.41 -1.43 1.44
N CYS A 371 -17.10 -1.64 1.35
CA CYS A 371 -16.21 -1.66 2.51
C CYS A 371 -14.88 -0.91 2.30
N ASP A 372 -14.55 -0.49 1.07
CA ASP A 372 -13.29 0.20 0.80
C ASP A 372 -13.43 1.72 0.96
N THR A 373 -13.45 2.14 2.22
CA THR A 373 -13.43 3.56 2.60
C THR A 373 -12.06 4.18 2.32
N VAL A 374 -12.06 5.40 1.81
CA VAL A 374 -10.83 6.12 1.45
C VAL A 374 -10.77 7.49 2.11
N GLU A 375 -9.54 7.96 2.26
CA GLU A 375 -9.23 9.30 2.76
C GLU A 375 -9.65 10.37 1.74
N PRO A 376 -9.95 11.61 2.18
CA PRO A 376 -10.26 12.71 1.27
C PRO A 376 -9.20 12.89 0.17
N GLY A 377 -9.65 13.20 -1.05
CA GLY A 377 -8.79 13.39 -2.22
C GLY A 377 -8.52 12.12 -3.02
N VAL A 378 -8.62 10.91 -2.42
CA VAL A 378 -8.40 9.66 -3.17
C VAL A 378 -9.46 9.45 -4.25
N THR A 379 -10.71 9.82 -3.99
CA THR A 379 -11.78 9.77 -5.00
C THR A 379 -11.52 10.74 -6.14
N ASP A 380 -11.02 11.93 -5.83
CA ASP A 380 -10.69 12.96 -6.82
C ASP A 380 -9.54 12.50 -7.72
N ASP A 381 -8.53 11.83 -7.16
CA ASP A 381 -7.44 11.21 -7.91
C ASP A 381 -7.94 10.10 -8.86
N PHE A 382 -8.91 9.29 -8.41
CA PHE A 382 -9.55 8.27 -9.25
C PHE A 382 -10.32 8.92 -10.40
N GLU A 383 -11.17 9.91 -10.12
CA GLU A 383 -11.94 10.64 -11.12
C GLU A 383 -11.03 11.39 -12.11
N ALA A 384 -9.95 12.01 -11.65
CA ALA A 384 -8.95 12.69 -12.49
C ALA A 384 -8.25 11.71 -13.46
N ARG A 385 -8.12 10.44 -13.07
CA ARG A 385 -7.63 9.36 -13.94
C ARG A 385 -8.74 8.70 -14.78
N GLY A 386 -9.98 9.19 -14.70
CA GLY A 386 -11.13 8.62 -15.40
C GLY A 386 -11.55 7.25 -14.85
N LEU A 387 -11.18 6.94 -13.60
CA LEU A 387 -11.55 5.70 -12.93
C LEU A 387 -12.85 5.89 -12.14
N PRO A 388 -13.72 4.87 -12.10
CA PRO A 388 -14.98 4.95 -11.39
C PRO A 388 -14.76 4.99 -9.87
N VAL A 389 -15.57 5.81 -9.21
CA VAL A 389 -15.71 5.87 -7.74
C VAL A 389 -17.13 5.45 -7.35
N VAL A 390 -17.33 5.02 -6.10
CA VAL A 390 -18.66 4.63 -5.60
C VAL A 390 -19.40 5.86 -5.09
N ASP A 391 -18.73 6.62 -4.23
CA ASP A 391 -19.16 7.91 -3.70
C ASP A 391 -17.93 8.71 -3.25
N ARG A 392 -18.12 9.84 -2.57
CA ARG A 392 -17.05 10.74 -2.10
C ARG A 392 -16.08 10.12 -1.09
N THR A 393 -16.42 8.97 -0.52
CA THR A 393 -15.68 8.32 0.55
C THR A 393 -15.35 6.86 0.26
N HIS A 394 -15.82 6.32 -0.86
CA HIS A 394 -15.65 4.91 -1.23
C HIS A 394 -15.18 4.76 -2.68
N VAL A 395 -14.26 3.83 -2.87
CA VAL A 395 -13.84 3.37 -4.20
C VAL A 395 -14.15 1.88 -4.35
N ASP A 396 -14.31 1.41 -5.57
CA ASP A 396 -14.32 -0.03 -5.86
C ASP A 396 -13.13 -0.34 -6.75
N VAL A 397 -12.02 -0.74 -6.13
CA VAL A 397 -10.76 -1.01 -6.85
C VAL A 397 -10.93 -2.09 -7.91
N PRO A 398 -11.61 -3.23 -7.66
CA PRO A 398 -11.92 -4.20 -8.71
C PRO A 398 -12.69 -3.60 -9.91
N HIS A 399 -13.65 -2.70 -9.65
CA HIS A 399 -14.38 -2.00 -10.70
C HIS A 399 -13.47 -1.04 -11.48
N ALA A 400 -12.60 -0.30 -10.77
CA ALA A 400 -11.61 0.57 -11.39
C ALA A 400 -10.60 -0.20 -12.25
N VAL A 401 -10.13 -1.36 -11.78
CA VAL A 401 -9.28 -2.28 -12.55
C VAL A 401 -10.00 -2.75 -13.81
N THR A 402 -11.28 -3.12 -13.71
CA THR A 402 -12.09 -3.52 -14.88
C THR A 402 -12.24 -2.37 -15.88
N SER A 403 -12.42 -1.13 -15.40
CA SER A 403 -12.47 0.07 -16.25
C SER A 403 -11.13 0.31 -16.98
N ALA A 404 -10.01 0.24 -16.26
CA ALA A 404 -8.67 0.38 -16.83
C ALA A 404 -8.36 -0.70 -17.87
N LEU A 405 -8.76 -1.96 -17.61
CA LEU A 405 -8.64 -3.08 -18.56
C LEU A 405 -9.42 -2.83 -19.86
N ARG A 406 -10.64 -2.30 -19.77
CA ARG A 406 -11.43 -1.89 -20.95
C ARG A 406 -10.74 -0.78 -21.74
N GLY A 407 -10.09 0.17 -21.05
CA GLY A 407 -9.29 1.23 -21.66
C GLY A 407 -8.15 0.72 -22.54
N VAL A 408 -7.60 -0.46 -22.22
CA VAL A 408 -6.55 -1.13 -23.02
C VAL A 408 -7.08 -2.24 -23.93
N GLY A 409 -8.40 -2.28 -24.17
CA GLY A 409 -9.05 -3.18 -25.13
C GLY A 409 -9.37 -4.58 -24.61
N VAL A 410 -9.37 -4.80 -23.29
CA VAL A 410 -9.78 -6.06 -22.67
C VAL A 410 -11.28 -6.01 -22.35
N GLU A 411 -12.07 -6.80 -23.07
CA GLU A 411 -13.53 -6.82 -22.91
C GLU A 411 -14.01 -7.86 -21.87
N ARG A 412 -13.25 -8.94 -21.67
CA ARG A 412 -13.64 -10.08 -20.82
C ARG A 412 -12.74 -10.20 -19.59
N VAL A 413 -13.35 -10.07 -18.42
CA VAL A 413 -12.68 -10.16 -17.11
C VAL A 413 -13.50 -11.11 -16.25
N ALA A 414 -12.88 -12.09 -15.60
CA ALA A 414 -13.51 -12.88 -14.55
C ALA A 414 -13.26 -12.18 -13.20
N VAL A 415 -14.32 -11.87 -12.46
CA VAL A 415 -14.21 -11.13 -11.20
C VAL A 415 -14.71 -12.00 -10.06
N TRP A 416 -13.89 -12.15 -9.03
CA TRP A 416 -14.27 -12.88 -7.85
C TRP A 416 -15.48 -12.24 -7.16
N PRO A 417 -16.48 -13.02 -6.73
CA PRO A 417 -17.69 -12.46 -6.16
C PRO A 417 -17.48 -11.93 -4.73
N ASP A 418 -16.58 -12.56 -3.97
CA ASP A 418 -16.45 -12.32 -2.54
C ASP A 418 -15.74 -11.00 -2.20
N CYS A 419 -16.31 -10.24 -1.25
CA CYS A 419 -15.65 -9.12 -0.60
C CYS A 419 -14.83 -9.63 0.59
N THR A 420 -13.52 -9.38 0.60
CA THR A 420 -12.65 -9.83 1.71
C THR A 420 -13.07 -9.27 3.05
N SER A 421 -13.68 -8.07 3.08
CA SER A 421 -14.16 -7.41 4.30
C SER A 421 -15.58 -7.83 4.73
N CYS A 422 -16.43 -8.31 3.82
CA CYS A 422 -17.75 -8.83 4.20
C CYS A 422 -17.69 -10.32 4.59
N ASP A 423 -16.82 -11.08 3.94
CA ASP A 423 -16.73 -12.52 4.09
C ASP A 423 -15.63 -12.90 5.11
N ASP A 424 -16.05 -13.51 6.20
CA ASP A 424 -15.21 -13.85 7.35
C ASP A 424 -14.18 -14.95 7.06
N ARG A 425 -14.33 -15.66 5.93
CA ARG A 425 -13.38 -16.66 5.44
C ARG A 425 -12.07 -16.02 4.97
N TYR A 426 -12.00 -14.71 4.74
CA TYR A 426 -10.77 -14.03 4.33
C TYR A 426 -10.11 -13.23 5.47
N PHE A 427 -8.85 -12.82 5.31
CA PHE A 427 -8.27 -11.77 6.14
C PHE A 427 -8.68 -10.39 5.62
N SER A 428 -8.96 -9.48 6.55
CA SER A 428 -9.32 -8.09 6.25
C SER A 428 -8.91 -7.18 7.41
N ARG A 429 -8.26 -6.06 7.09
CA ARG A 429 -7.87 -5.04 8.07
C ARG A 429 -9.07 -4.24 8.57
N ARG A 430 -10.15 -4.21 7.79
CA ARG A 430 -11.40 -3.52 8.13
C ARG A 430 -12.17 -4.20 9.26
N ARG A 431 -12.00 -5.52 9.42
CA ARG A 431 -12.62 -6.28 10.52
C ARG A 431 -11.75 -6.36 11.76
N THR A 432 -10.44 -6.46 11.59
CA THR A 432 -9.49 -6.71 12.67
C THR A 432 -8.20 -5.92 12.42
N SER A 433 -7.77 -5.12 13.39
CA SER A 433 -6.56 -4.28 13.29
C SER A 433 -5.27 -5.09 13.10
N THR A 434 -5.20 -6.30 13.66
CA THR A 434 -4.16 -7.29 13.36
C THR A 434 -4.73 -8.39 12.47
N THR A 435 -4.34 -8.43 11.20
CA THR A 435 -4.87 -9.39 10.22
C THR A 435 -3.75 -10.12 9.46
N GLY A 436 -3.99 -11.38 9.14
CA GLY A 436 -3.08 -12.18 8.33
C GLY A 436 -3.11 -11.81 6.84
N ARG A 437 -2.58 -12.69 6.01
CA ARG A 437 -2.53 -12.58 4.55
C ARG A 437 -3.07 -13.84 3.91
N GLN A 438 -3.86 -13.67 2.86
CA GLN A 438 -4.16 -14.70 1.87
C GLN A 438 -3.13 -14.65 0.73
N GLY A 439 -3.07 -15.72 -0.05
CA GLY A 439 -2.19 -15.87 -1.19
C GLY A 439 -2.93 -16.00 -2.51
N ALA A 440 -2.37 -15.43 -3.58
CA ALA A 440 -2.75 -15.67 -4.96
C ALA A 440 -1.60 -16.39 -5.68
N PHE A 441 -1.91 -17.40 -6.48
CA PHE A 441 -0.93 -18.22 -7.19
C PHE A 441 -1.34 -18.40 -8.65
N VAL A 442 -0.40 -18.18 -9.57
CA VAL A 442 -0.62 -18.43 -11.00
C VAL A 442 0.59 -19.09 -11.66
N ALA A 443 0.34 -20.00 -12.59
CA ALA A 443 1.39 -20.56 -13.45
C ALA A 443 0.85 -20.99 -14.81
N ILE A 444 1.72 -21.03 -15.82
CA ILE A 444 1.45 -21.73 -17.07
C ILE A 444 1.75 -23.22 -16.83
N ARG A 445 0.75 -24.10 -16.96
CA ARG A 445 0.92 -25.52 -16.69
C ARG A 445 1.82 -26.19 -17.74
N ARG A 446 2.58 -27.20 -17.32
CA ARG A 446 3.53 -27.93 -18.20
C ARG A 446 2.84 -28.93 -19.13
N ASP A 447 1.68 -29.42 -18.73
CA ASP A 447 0.87 -30.42 -19.44
C ASP A 447 -0.06 -29.81 -20.50
N ALA A 448 -0.23 -28.49 -20.51
CA ALA A 448 -0.84 -27.80 -21.64
C ALA A 448 0.09 -27.94 -22.85
N THR A 449 -0.26 -28.80 -23.81
CA THR A 449 0.54 -28.91 -25.03
C THR A 449 0.56 -27.54 -25.70
N ARG A 450 1.69 -27.14 -26.32
CA ARG A 450 1.77 -25.89 -27.09
C ARG A 450 0.61 -25.77 -28.10
N ALA A 451 0.13 -26.91 -28.62
CA ALA A 451 -1.03 -27.00 -29.49
C ALA A 451 -2.37 -26.75 -28.78
N GLU A 452 -2.62 -27.28 -27.57
CA GLU A 452 -3.77 -26.89 -26.75
C GLU A 452 -3.75 -25.41 -26.40
N HIS A 453 -2.60 -24.90 -25.96
CA HIS A 453 -2.45 -23.49 -25.61
C HIS A 453 -2.76 -22.60 -26.83
N LEU A 454 -2.23 -22.94 -28.02
CA LEU A 454 -2.54 -22.25 -29.27
C LEU A 454 -4.00 -22.41 -29.72
N ARG A 455 -4.64 -23.55 -29.47
CA ARG A 455 -6.08 -23.77 -29.74
C ARG A 455 -6.96 -22.94 -28.79
N SER A 456 -6.63 -22.88 -27.51
CA SER A 456 -7.30 -22.06 -26.51
C SER A 456 -7.14 -20.57 -26.83
N LEU A 457 -5.94 -20.14 -27.27
CA LEU A 457 -5.69 -18.80 -27.80
C LEU A 457 -6.56 -18.48 -29.04
N ALA A 458 -6.71 -19.43 -29.97
CA ALA A 458 -7.53 -19.26 -31.17
C ALA A 458 -9.05 -19.28 -30.88
N ALA A 459 -9.48 -20.01 -29.85
CA ALA A 459 -10.87 -20.02 -29.37
C ALA A 459 -11.21 -18.71 -28.62
N ALA A 460 -10.32 -18.27 -27.73
CA ALA A 460 -10.47 -17.01 -26.99
C ALA A 460 -10.41 -15.78 -27.92
N GLY A 461 -9.52 -15.77 -28.92
CA GLY A 461 -9.42 -14.69 -29.90
C GLY A 461 -10.67 -14.50 -30.79
N ARG A 462 -11.47 -15.55 -30.99
CA ARG A 462 -12.79 -15.45 -31.66
C ARG A 462 -13.90 -14.96 -30.74
N ALA A 463 -13.74 -15.10 -29.43
CA ALA A 463 -14.75 -14.77 -28.43
C ALA A 463 -14.48 -13.46 -27.66
N ALA A 464 -13.31 -12.82 -27.89
CA ALA A 464 -12.86 -11.62 -27.16
C ALA A 464 -12.54 -10.41 -28.06
N VAL A 465 -12.66 -10.54 -29.39
CA VAL A 465 -12.42 -9.42 -30.32
C VAL A 465 -13.73 -9.07 -31.00
N SER A 466 -14.37 -7.99 -30.55
CA SER A 466 -15.47 -7.38 -31.30
C SER A 466 -14.97 -6.99 -32.70
N HIS A 467 -15.69 -7.45 -33.72
CA HIS A 467 -15.44 -7.31 -35.17
C HIS A 467 -15.20 -5.85 -35.66
N ARG A 468 -15.25 -4.85 -34.78
CA ARG A 468 -15.17 -3.41 -35.09
C ARG A 468 -13.74 -2.87 -35.25
N VAL A 469 -12.71 -3.46 -34.66
CA VAL A 469 -11.33 -2.91 -34.74
C VAL A 469 -10.60 -3.35 -36.00
N LEU A 470 -10.93 -4.51 -36.57
CA LEU A 470 -10.31 -5.01 -37.81
C LEU A 470 -10.72 -4.24 -39.08
N ARG A 471 -11.73 -3.36 -39.01
CA ARG A 471 -12.17 -2.55 -40.16
C ARG A 471 -11.48 -1.19 -40.30
N ARG A 472 -10.72 -0.71 -39.31
CA ARG A 472 -10.01 0.58 -39.38
C ARG A 472 -8.55 0.50 -39.84
N ALA A 473 -7.97 -0.69 -39.94
CA ALA A 473 -6.60 -0.89 -40.47
C ALA A 473 -6.55 -1.30 -41.95
N GLY A 474 -7.69 -1.35 -42.66
CA GLY A 474 -7.80 -1.87 -44.03
C GLY A 474 -8.02 -0.84 -45.14
N ARG A 475 -7.87 0.47 -44.87
CA ARG A 475 -8.04 1.53 -45.89
C ARG A 475 -7.09 2.71 -45.69
N SER A 476 -5.80 2.47 -45.93
CA SER A 476 -4.87 3.47 -46.46
C SER A 476 -3.64 2.72 -46.97
N GLY A 477 -3.67 2.35 -48.26
CA GLY A 477 -2.64 1.52 -48.88
C GLY A 477 -3.11 1.00 -50.23
N ARG A 478 -3.42 1.91 -51.16
CA ARG A 478 -3.20 1.72 -52.59
C ARG A 478 -2.47 2.95 -53.09
#